data_AF-A0A0R3QCE4-F1
#
_entry.id   AF-A0A0R3QCE4-F1
#
_cell.length_a   1.000
_cell.length_b   1.000
_cell.length_c   1.000
_cell.angle_alpha   90.00
_cell.angle_beta   90.00
_cell.angle_gamma   90.00
#
_symmetry.space_group_name_H-M   'P 1'
#
loop_
_entity.id
_entity.type
_entity.pdbx_description
1 polymer ?
#
loop_
_entity_poly.entity_id
_entity_poly.type
_entity_poly.pdbx_seq_one_letter_code
_entity_poly.pdbx_strand_id
1 'polypeptide(L)'
;LDVDEGLTVVFSEPVGWQVIDLRDADGGPSRAFVLQLQVVQNHQNGRDTHIRQMRIIGPTRARLDTGIKTMINAGTNISNVPLKFTSQTIAQFANIR
;
A
#
# COMPACT_ATOMS: atom_id res chain seq x y z
N LEU A 1 4.00 7.54 17.21
CA LEU A 1 3.59 6.67 16.09
C LEU A 1 4.54 5.50 16.12
N ASP A 2 4.01 4.29 16.27
CA ASP A 2 4.82 3.08 16.15
C ASP A 2 5.04 2.82 14.65
N VAL A 3 6.29 2.83 14.21
CA VAL A 3 6.66 2.66 12.80
C VAL A 3 7.47 1.36 12.75
N ASP A 4 7.03 0.44 11.91
CA ASP A 4 7.68 -0.87 11.76
C ASP A 4 9.12 -0.72 11.23
N GLU A 5 9.94 -1.74 11.46
CA GLU A 5 11.34 -1.80 11.04
C GLU A 5 11.37 -1.80 9.49
N GLY A 6 11.61 -0.62 8.91
CA GLY A 6 11.40 -0.39 7.48
C GLY A 6 12.28 -1.24 6.55
N LEU A 7 11.88 -1.35 5.27
CA LEU A 7 12.63 -2.06 4.24
C LEU A 7 13.66 -1.15 3.57
N THR A 8 14.93 -1.57 3.54
CA THR A 8 16.00 -0.87 2.79
C THR A 8 16.22 -1.52 1.43
N VAL A 9 16.21 -0.72 0.37
CA VAL A 9 16.46 -1.16 -1.01
C VAL A 9 17.55 -0.29 -1.63
N VAL A 10 18.51 -0.91 -2.31
CA VAL A 10 19.58 -0.24 -3.05
C VAL A 10 19.35 -0.42 -4.54
N PHE A 11 19.46 0.67 -5.30
CA PHE A 11 19.38 0.65 -6.75
C PHE A 11 20.72 1.00 -7.39
N SER A 12 21.09 0.31 -8.46
CA SER A 12 22.21 0.66 -9.33
C SER A 12 21.67 0.92 -10.73
N GLU A 13 21.83 2.15 -11.20
CA GLU A 13 21.36 2.62 -12.52
C GLU A 13 19.95 2.12 -12.89
N PRO A 14 18.93 2.34 -12.03
CA PRO A 14 17.59 1.80 -12.27
C PRO A 14 16.97 2.41 -13.53
N VAL A 15 16.36 1.56 -14.36
CA VAL A 15 15.64 1.97 -15.57
C VAL A 15 14.20 1.47 -15.51
N GLY A 16 13.25 2.36 -15.77
CA GLY A 16 11.83 2.02 -15.76
C GLY A 16 11.23 1.96 -14.35
N TRP A 17 10.14 1.21 -14.23
CA TRP A 17 9.42 1.03 -12.95
C TRP A 17 10.15 0.06 -12.05
N GLN A 18 10.51 0.51 -10.85
CA GLN A 18 11.03 -0.35 -9.80
C GLN A 18 9.90 -0.75 -8.86
N VAL A 19 9.76 -2.06 -8.63
CA VAL A 19 8.75 -2.61 -7.71
C VAL A 19 9.43 -2.99 -6.40
N ILE A 20 8.91 -2.45 -5.31
CA ILE A 20 9.31 -2.80 -3.94
C ILE A 20 8.16 -3.62 -3.36
N ASP A 21 8.46 -4.83 -2.91
CA ASP A 21 7.47 -5.70 -2.29
C ASP A 21 7.25 -5.28 -0.83
N LEU A 22 6.02 -4.88 -0.53
CA LEU A 22 5.60 -4.43 0.81
C LEU A 22 4.73 -5.48 1.51
N ARG A 23 4.74 -6.73 1.05
CA ARG A 23 3.99 -7.81 1.70
C ARG A 23 4.58 -8.17 3.07
N ASP A 24 3.73 -8.67 3.96
CA ASP A 24 4.13 -9.15 5.28
C ASP A 24 4.90 -10.49 5.18
N ALA A 25 5.37 -11.00 6.32
CA ALA A 25 6.12 -12.26 6.40
C ALA A 25 5.34 -13.47 5.88
N ASP A 26 4.01 -13.42 5.88
CA ASP A 26 3.13 -14.48 5.37
C ASP A 26 2.82 -14.31 3.87
N GLY A 27 3.40 -13.29 3.22
CA GLY A 27 3.14 -12.95 1.82
C GLY A 27 1.78 -12.27 1.58
N GLY A 28 1.13 -11.82 2.65
CA GLY A 28 -0.09 -11.02 2.62
C GLY A 28 0.18 -9.52 2.44
N PRO A 29 -0.83 -8.71 2.11
CA PRO A 29 -0.64 -7.26 2.00
C PRO A 29 -0.44 -6.61 3.39
N SER A 30 0.66 -5.89 3.58
CA SER A 30 0.89 -5.09 4.78
C SER A 30 -0.16 -3.99 4.94
N ARG A 31 -0.56 -3.74 6.19
CA ARG A 31 -1.61 -2.76 6.53
C ARG A 31 -1.00 -1.64 7.35
N ALA A 32 -1.06 -0.42 6.81
CA ALA A 32 -0.59 0.76 7.50
C ALA A 32 -1.53 1.95 7.25
N PHE A 33 -1.56 2.89 8.20
CA PHE A 33 -2.19 4.19 8.01
C PHE A 33 -1.26 5.18 7.31
N VAL A 34 0.05 4.96 7.41
CA VAL A 34 1.10 5.82 6.86
C VAL A 34 2.16 4.92 6.22
N LEU A 35 2.58 5.27 5.01
CA LEU A 35 3.77 4.72 4.37
C LEU A 35 4.82 5.83 4.28
N GLN A 36 5.97 5.64 4.89
CA GLN A 36 7.09 6.58 4.82
C GLN A 36 8.14 6.06 3.84
N LEU A 37 8.48 6.89 2.84
CA LEU A 37 9.62 6.64 1.96
C LEU A 37 10.73 7.63 2.31
N GLN A 38 11.94 7.12 2.51
CA GLN A 38 13.13 7.92 2.77
C GLN A 38 14.20 7.58 1.75
N VAL A 39 14.73 8.59 1.07
CA VAL A 39 15.93 8.45 0.25
C VAL A 39 17.12 8.81 1.13
N VAL A 40 17.94 7.79 1.45
CA VAL A 40 19.09 7.95 2.35
C VAL A 40 20.35 8.36 1.58
N GLN A 41 20.51 7.88 0.34
CA GLN A 41 21.67 8.17 -0.50
C GLN A 41 21.25 8.28 -1.97
N ASN A 42 21.91 9.18 -2.70
CA ASN A 42 21.78 9.34 -4.14
C ASN A 42 23.03 8.87 -4.88
N HIS A 43 22.87 8.53 -6.16
CA HIS A 43 24.00 8.25 -7.06
C HIS A 43 24.95 9.45 -7.11
N GLN A 44 26.26 9.18 -7.05
CA GLN A 44 27.32 10.20 -7.05
C GLN A 44 27.15 11.27 -5.94
N ASN A 45 26.56 10.90 -4.80
CA ASN A 45 26.27 11.81 -3.68
C ASN A 45 25.44 13.05 -4.11
N GLY A 46 24.51 12.85 -5.06
CA GLY A 46 23.58 13.90 -5.46
C GLY A 46 22.82 14.48 -4.26
N ARG A 47 22.68 15.81 -4.22
CA ARG A 47 22.00 16.51 -3.11
C ARG A 47 20.50 16.24 -3.10
N ASP A 48 19.87 16.34 -4.27
CA ASP A 48 18.42 16.27 -4.42
C ASP A 48 18.02 14.97 -5.13
N THR A 49 16.81 14.49 -4.81
CA THR A 49 16.25 13.28 -5.43
C THR A 49 15.07 13.65 -6.30
N HIS A 50 15.05 13.11 -7.53
CA HIS A 50 13.90 13.22 -8.41
C HIS A 50 13.10 11.92 -8.45
N ILE A 51 11.98 11.87 -7.73
CA ILE A 51 10.99 10.81 -7.86
C ILE A 51 10.01 11.22 -8.95
N ARG A 52 10.11 10.58 -10.12
CA ARG A 52 9.27 10.92 -11.29
C ARG A 52 7.80 10.54 -11.08
N GLN A 53 7.55 9.36 -10.50
CA GLN A 53 6.21 8.87 -10.23
C GLN A 53 6.26 7.80 -9.13
N MET A 54 5.17 7.70 -8.38
CA MET A 54 4.92 6.63 -7.41
C MET A 54 3.51 6.06 -7.62
N ARG A 55 3.37 4.74 -7.43
CA ARG A 55 2.07 4.07 -7.37
C ARG A 55 2.12 3.02 -6.26
N ILE A 56 1.11 3.03 -5.39
CA ILE A 56 0.90 1.99 -4.39
C ILE A 56 -0.08 0.97 -4.99
N ILE A 57 0.30 -0.30 -4.97
CA ILE A 57 -0.54 -1.40 -5.45
C ILE A 57 -1.05 -2.15 -4.23
N GLY A 58 -2.37 -2.16 -4.06
CA GLY A 58 -3.04 -2.86 -2.98
C GLY A 58 -3.92 -4.01 -3.50
N PRO A 59 -4.46 -4.84 -2.59
CA PRO A 59 -5.40 -5.88 -2.96
C PRO A 59 -6.65 -5.26 -3.62
N THR A 60 -7.19 -5.91 -4.66
CA THR A 60 -8.41 -5.48 -5.37
C THR A 60 -9.64 -5.38 -4.45
N ARG A 61 -9.63 -6.09 -3.32
CA ARG A 61 -10.70 -6.10 -2.33
C ARG A 61 -10.11 -5.93 -0.93
N ALA A 62 -10.74 -5.12 -0.10
CA ALA A 62 -10.38 -5.07 1.31
C ALA A 62 -10.83 -6.37 1.99
N ARG A 63 -10.13 -6.81 3.05
CA ARG A 63 -10.49 -8.03 3.82
C ARG A 63 -11.95 -8.01 4.32
N LEU A 64 -12.50 -6.83 4.60
CA LEU A 64 -13.90 -6.63 4.97
C LEU A 64 -14.88 -6.94 3.82
N ASP A 65 -14.52 -6.61 2.58
CA ASP A 65 -15.34 -6.90 1.40
C ASP A 65 -15.41 -8.41 1.12
N THR A 66 -14.31 -9.12 1.39
CA THR A 66 -14.25 -10.58 1.25
C THR A 66 -15.12 -11.25 2.30
N GLY A 67 -15.00 -10.86 3.59
CA GLY A 67 -15.77 -11.47 4.68
C GLY A 67 -17.29 -11.36 4.51
N ILE A 68 -17.78 -10.19 4.07
CA ILE A 68 -19.23 -9.98 3.82
C ILE A 68 -19.71 -10.83 2.65
N LYS A 69 -18.95 -10.93 1.56
CA LYS A 69 -19.32 -11.77 0.42
C LYS A 69 -19.35 -13.25 0.77
N THR A 70 -18.39 -13.75 1.55
CA THR A 70 -18.40 -15.14 2.01
C THR A 70 -19.60 -15.41 2.90
N MET A 71 -19.94 -14.46 3.78
CA MET A 71 -21.11 -14.52 4.67
C MET A 71 -22.44 -14.52 3.89
N ILE A 72 -22.57 -13.66 2.87
CA ILE A 72 -23.74 -13.64 1.96
C ILE A 72 -23.85 -14.98 1.22
N ASN A 73 -22.75 -15.49 0.66
CA ASN A 73 -22.74 -16.77 -0.05
C ASN A 73 -23.05 -17.96 0.89
N ALA A 74 -22.73 -17.85 2.18
CA ALA A 74 -23.05 -18.81 3.22
C ALA A 74 -24.49 -18.66 3.78
N GLY A 75 -25.30 -17.74 3.25
CA GLY A 75 -26.70 -17.54 3.66
C GLY A 75 -26.88 -16.90 5.03
N THR A 76 -25.83 -16.29 5.60
CA THR A 76 -25.94 -15.61 6.91
C THR A 76 -26.73 -14.31 6.80
N ASN A 77 -27.56 -14.02 7.81
CA ASN A 77 -28.38 -12.82 7.85
C ASN A 77 -27.50 -11.58 8.09
N ILE A 78 -27.47 -10.67 7.11
CA ILE A 78 -26.58 -9.49 7.10
C ILE A 78 -27.23 -8.21 7.65
N SER A 79 -28.44 -8.27 8.23
CA SER A 79 -29.19 -7.08 8.65
C SER A 79 -28.46 -6.21 9.69
N ASN A 80 -27.57 -6.81 10.48
CA ASN A 80 -26.81 -6.14 11.53
C ASN A 80 -25.31 -6.02 11.23
N VAL A 81 -24.87 -6.26 10.00
CA VAL A 81 -23.47 -6.05 9.62
C VAL A 81 -23.26 -4.56 9.36
N PRO A 82 -22.40 -3.84 10.10
CA PRO A 82 -22.16 -2.43 9.86
C PRO A 82 -21.62 -2.22 8.44
N LEU A 83 -22.36 -1.46 7.62
CA LEU A 83 -21.88 -0.98 6.32
C LEU A 83 -20.70 -0.05 6.57
N LYS A 84 -19.47 -0.58 6.50
CA LYS A 84 -18.27 0.25 6.43
C LYS A 84 -17.94 0.48 4.97
N PHE A 85 -18.12 1.71 4.51
CA PHE A 85 -17.66 2.17 3.20
C PHE A 85 -16.13 2.04 3.16
N THR A 86 -15.63 0.96 2.57
CA THR A 86 -14.21 0.79 2.24
C THR A 86 -13.93 1.70 1.06
N SER A 87 -13.47 2.91 1.38
CA SER A 87 -13.20 3.96 0.43
C SER A 87 -12.12 3.52 -0.58
N GLN A 88 -12.54 3.01 -1.73
CA GLN A 88 -11.69 3.00 -2.93
C GLN A 88 -11.35 4.43 -3.39
N THR A 89 -12.09 5.43 -2.89
CA THR A 89 -11.88 6.86 -3.16
C THR A 89 -10.64 7.42 -2.46
N ILE A 90 -10.17 6.85 -1.35
CA ILE A 90 -8.96 7.31 -0.64
C ILE A 90 -7.67 6.84 -1.34
N ALA A 91 -7.71 5.74 -2.10
CA ALA A 91 -6.53 5.26 -2.83
C ALA A 91 -6.23 6.08 -4.10
N GLN A 92 -7.11 7.01 -4.50
CA GLN A 92 -6.81 8.01 -5.51
C GLN A 92 -6.15 9.23 -4.84
N PHE A 93 -4.85 9.13 -4.53
CA PHE A 93 -4.09 10.33 -4.25
C PHE A 93 -3.86 11.10 -5.55
N ALA A 94 -4.52 12.25 -5.65
CA ALA A 94 -4.21 13.29 -6.62
C ALA A 94 -2.82 13.87 -6.32
N ASN A 95 -2.03 14.10 -7.37
CA ASN A 95 -0.85 14.95 -7.26
C ASN A 95 -1.31 16.35 -6.87
N ILE A 96 -1.03 16.78 -5.64
CA ILE A 96 -1.09 18.20 -5.29
C ILE A 96 0.20 18.80 -5.86
N ARG A 97 0.05 19.58 -6.94
CA ARG A 97 1.08 20.47 -7.46
C ARG A 97 1.19 21.70 -6.59
#